data_AF-A0A1M5PQX0-F1
#
_entry.id   AF-A0A1M5PQX0-F1
#
_cell.length_a   1.000
_cell.length_b   1.000
_cell.length_c   1.000
_cell.angle_alpha   90.00
_cell.angle_beta   90.00
_cell.angle_gamma   90.00
#
_symmetry.space_group_name_H-M   'P 1'
#
loop_
_entity.id
_entity.type
_entity.pdbx_description
1 polymer ?
#
loop_
_entity_poly.entity_id
_entity_poly.type
_entity_poly.pdbx_seq_one_letter_code
_entity_poly.pdbx_strand_id
1 'polypeptide(L)'
;MNTNKERPLNGFVLYRGPSMIDGQPIIVIATGLEDGGSNSKTGPMVQIYIMRADQNPLQAVQRGDDVSICGTCIHMGRIITDPKTGRLKNIERSCYVTLMHGPRVVWDGLQRGIYPDMTPAKARRLLARKRCRIGAYGDPGAVPIKIWQVALQLVDELTGYTHRWREVPELAEFCMASCDSEAERVMAKARGFRTYRVRPKGEAKANGEGHCPAGAEMGKAIQCAYCLLCGGHRSGGKADITIEAHGTGAKHFEKEAA
;
A
#
# COMPACT_ATOMS: atom_id res chain seq x y z
N MET A 1 3.19 43.50 5.08
CA MET A 1 2.72 42.97 3.78
C MET A 1 2.60 41.46 3.89
N ASN A 2 1.40 40.96 4.22
CA ASN A 2 1.12 39.53 4.30
C ASN A 2 0.80 39.03 2.89
N THR A 3 1.82 38.57 2.15
CA THR A 3 1.58 37.78 0.95
C THR A 3 1.03 36.44 1.40
N ASN A 4 -0.27 36.27 1.27
CA ASN A 4 -0.97 35.00 1.44
C ASN A 4 -0.47 34.07 0.32
N LYS A 5 0.70 33.46 0.53
CA LYS A 5 1.31 32.52 -0.41
C LYS A 5 0.40 31.30 -0.38
N GLU A 6 -0.42 31.12 -1.42
CA GLU A 6 -1.23 29.92 -1.59
C GLU A 6 -0.32 28.71 -1.35
N ARG A 7 -0.67 27.87 -0.37
CA ARG A 7 0.12 26.67 -0.12
C ARG A 7 0.04 25.81 -1.38
N PRO A 8 1.18 25.37 -1.94
CA PRO A 8 1.17 24.51 -3.11
C PRO A 8 0.38 23.23 -2.81
N LEU A 9 -0.38 22.78 -3.81
CA LEU A 9 -1.17 21.56 -3.72
C LEU A 9 -0.24 20.34 -3.55
N ASN A 10 -0.04 19.89 -2.32
CA ASN A 10 0.84 18.74 -2.03
C ASN A 10 0.09 17.40 -1.86
N GLY A 11 -1.22 17.40 -2.00
CA GLY A 11 -2.02 16.19 -2.00
C GLY A 11 -3.49 16.43 -2.34
N PHE A 12 -4.20 15.37 -2.68
CA PHE A 12 -5.60 15.43 -3.08
C PHE A 12 -6.31 14.11 -2.81
N VAL A 13 -7.64 14.17 -2.77
CA VAL A 13 -8.49 12.98 -2.69
C VAL A 13 -8.80 12.50 -4.10
N LEU A 14 -8.36 11.28 -4.40
CA LEU A 14 -8.57 10.61 -5.69
C LEU A 14 -9.94 9.91 -5.76
N TYR A 15 -10.41 9.38 -4.63
CA TYR A 15 -11.66 8.64 -4.55
C TYR A 15 -12.28 8.77 -3.16
N ARG A 16 -13.59 8.95 -3.12
CA ARG A 16 -14.46 8.73 -1.96
C ARG A 16 -15.62 7.88 -2.42
N GLY A 17 -15.88 6.79 -1.73
CA GLY A 17 -16.99 5.93 -2.09
C GLY A 17 -16.93 4.59 -1.37
N PRO A 18 -17.83 3.67 -1.75
CA PRO A 18 -17.87 2.34 -1.16
C PRO A 18 -16.58 1.57 -1.45
N SER A 19 -16.15 0.78 -0.48
CA SER A 19 -15.14 -0.25 -0.70
C SER A 19 -15.69 -1.34 -1.60
N MET A 20 -14.84 -1.85 -2.49
CA MET A 20 -15.15 -3.06 -3.28
C MET A 20 -15.16 -4.35 -2.45
N ILE A 21 -14.80 -4.26 -1.16
CA ILE A 21 -14.74 -5.40 -0.24
C ILE A 21 -16.09 -5.61 0.45
N ASP A 22 -16.63 -4.56 1.06
CA ASP A 22 -17.78 -4.63 1.96
C ASP A 22 -18.79 -3.49 1.77
N GLY A 23 -18.59 -2.62 0.77
CA GLY A 23 -19.44 -1.46 0.50
C GLY A 23 -19.27 -0.29 1.48
N GLN A 24 -18.47 -0.44 2.53
CA GLN A 24 -18.32 0.59 3.55
C GLN A 24 -17.45 1.75 3.04
N PRO A 25 -17.61 2.99 3.55
CA PRO A 25 -16.98 4.16 2.97
C PRO A 25 -15.45 4.18 3.16
N ILE A 26 -14.73 4.27 2.05
CA ILE A 26 -13.27 4.42 2.02
C ILE A 26 -12.87 5.70 1.26
N ILE A 27 -11.63 6.11 1.46
CA ILE A 27 -11.02 7.25 0.82
C ILE A 27 -9.64 6.90 0.27
N VAL A 28 -9.32 7.43 -0.90
CA VAL A 28 -7.99 7.34 -1.52
C VAL A 28 -7.37 8.71 -1.59
N ILE A 29 -6.19 8.87 -0.99
CA ILE A 29 -5.48 10.15 -0.91
C ILE A 29 -4.07 9.98 -1.48
N ALA A 30 -3.71 10.83 -2.44
CA ALA A 30 -2.35 10.94 -2.94
C ALA A 30 -1.65 12.13 -2.26
N THR A 31 -0.43 11.93 -1.76
CA THR A 31 0.38 12.99 -1.11
C THR A 31 1.82 12.98 -1.61
N GLY A 32 2.53 14.10 -1.45
CA GLY A 32 3.90 14.28 -1.95
C GLY A 32 3.92 14.67 -3.42
N LEU A 33 2.96 15.47 -3.88
CA LEU A 33 2.91 15.93 -5.28
C LEU A 33 4.08 16.85 -5.66
N GLU A 34 4.55 17.65 -4.71
CA GLU A 34 5.60 18.64 -4.93
C GLU A 34 6.96 17.96 -5.15
N ASP A 35 7.45 17.24 -4.13
CA ASP A 35 8.79 16.66 -4.08
C ASP A 35 8.83 15.14 -3.86
N GLY A 36 7.68 14.49 -3.65
CA GLY A 36 7.60 13.07 -3.31
C GLY A 36 8.01 12.72 -1.87
N GLY A 37 8.35 13.72 -1.05
CA GLY A 37 8.80 13.55 0.33
C GLY A 37 10.21 12.97 0.48
N SER A 38 10.61 12.76 1.74
CA SER A 38 11.98 12.38 2.15
C SER A 38 12.05 11.03 2.87
N ASN A 39 11.11 10.13 2.60
CA ASN A 39 11.05 8.83 3.27
C ASN A 39 12.32 8.01 3.00
N SER A 40 13.03 7.59 4.05
CA SER A 40 14.34 6.95 3.91
C SER A 40 14.32 5.63 3.14
N LYS A 41 13.22 4.86 3.18
CA LYS A 41 13.09 3.59 2.44
C LYS A 41 12.61 3.81 1.00
N THR A 42 11.61 4.66 0.82
CA THR A 42 10.92 4.79 -0.47
C THR A 42 11.46 5.91 -1.33
N GLY A 43 12.11 6.93 -0.77
CA GLY A 43 12.60 8.09 -1.51
C GLY A 43 11.46 8.99 -2.02
N PRO A 44 11.77 9.89 -2.97
CA PRO A 44 10.81 10.86 -3.49
C PRO A 44 9.79 10.18 -4.42
N MET A 45 8.63 9.81 -3.88
CA MET A 45 7.51 9.24 -4.64
C MET A 45 6.19 9.74 -4.07
N VAL A 46 5.21 9.98 -4.95
CA VAL A 46 3.83 10.21 -4.53
C VAL A 46 3.34 8.97 -3.78
N GLN A 47 2.89 9.16 -2.54
CA GLN A 47 2.36 8.08 -1.71
C GLN A 47 0.83 8.08 -1.81
N ILE A 48 0.24 6.94 -2.18
CA ILE A 48 -1.21 6.80 -2.29
C ILE A 48 -1.72 5.92 -1.15
N TYR A 49 -2.58 6.48 -0.31
CA TYR A 49 -3.15 5.86 0.88
C TYR A 49 -4.61 5.51 0.63
N ILE A 50 -5.02 4.32 1.05
CA ILE A 50 -6.40 3.84 1.03
C ILE A 50 -6.80 3.65 2.49
N MET A 51 -7.83 4.37 2.94
CA MET A 51 -8.21 4.43 4.35
C MET A 51 -9.73 4.35 4.50
N ARG A 52 -10.19 3.99 5.71
CA ARG A 52 -11.55 4.32 6.15
C ARG A 52 -11.80 5.81 5.95
N ALA A 53 -12.94 6.19 5.38
CA ALA A 53 -13.27 7.61 5.19
C ALA A 53 -13.75 8.28 6.48
N ASP A 54 -14.23 7.49 7.43
CA ASP A 54 -15.01 7.86 8.60
C ASP A 54 -14.29 7.56 9.93
N GLN A 55 -13.10 6.97 9.88
CA GLN A 55 -12.38 6.53 11.08
C GLN A 55 -10.87 6.76 11.01
N ASN A 56 -10.30 7.07 12.17
CA ASN A 56 -8.86 7.13 12.34
C ASN A 56 -8.23 5.74 12.07
N PRO A 57 -7.12 5.63 11.32
CA PRO A 57 -6.51 4.34 10.98
C PRO A 57 -6.09 3.50 12.19
N LEU A 58 -5.71 4.12 13.32
CA LEU A 58 -5.42 3.38 14.55
C LEU A 58 -6.68 2.77 15.15
N GLN A 59 -7.79 3.52 15.14
CA GLN A 59 -9.07 3.04 15.64
C GLN A 59 -9.63 1.94 14.76
N ALA A 60 -9.55 2.11 13.44
CA ALA A 60 -9.99 1.11 12.48
C ALA A 60 -9.26 -0.23 12.71
N VAL A 61 -7.94 -0.20 12.82
CA VAL A 61 -7.13 -1.40 13.12
C VAL A 61 -7.44 -1.97 14.49
N GLN A 62 -7.66 -1.14 15.50
CA GLN A 62 -7.99 -1.60 16.86
C GLN A 62 -9.35 -2.32 16.93
N ARG A 63 -10.27 -1.98 16.02
CA ARG A 63 -11.64 -2.53 15.94
C ARG A 63 -11.80 -3.64 14.89
N GLY A 64 -10.85 -3.77 13.96
CA GLY A 64 -10.95 -4.66 12.80
C GLY A 64 -11.70 -4.04 11.62
N ASP A 65 -12.05 -2.76 11.70
CA ASP A 65 -12.76 -2.03 10.64
C ASP A 65 -11.84 -1.77 9.42
N ASP A 66 -10.53 -2.01 9.54
CA ASP A 66 -9.61 -1.99 8.40
C ASP A 66 -9.83 -3.15 7.42
N VAL A 67 -10.75 -4.08 7.70
CA VAL A 67 -11.29 -5.05 6.74
C VAL A 67 -11.80 -4.37 5.46
N SER A 68 -12.39 -3.17 5.56
CA SER A 68 -12.89 -2.45 4.39
C SER A 68 -11.79 -2.00 3.43
N ILE A 69 -10.52 -1.95 3.86
CA ILE A 69 -9.38 -1.55 3.01
C ILE A 69 -8.36 -2.67 2.81
N CYS A 70 -8.38 -3.72 3.63
CA CYS A 70 -7.41 -4.81 3.62
C CYS A 70 -8.04 -6.17 3.29
N GLY A 71 -9.37 -6.31 3.38
CA GLY A 71 -10.08 -7.56 3.14
C GLY A 71 -9.68 -8.65 4.11
N THR A 72 -9.22 -9.76 3.57
CA THR A 72 -8.79 -10.95 4.33
C THR A 72 -7.27 -11.03 4.50
N CYS A 73 -6.56 -9.91 4.35
CA CYS A 73 -5.11 -9.84 4.50
C CYS A 73 -4.66 -10.46 5.84
N ILE A 74 -3.83 -11.50 5.77
CA ILE A 74 -3.38 -12.26 6.95
C ILE A 74 -2.63 -11.37 7.96
N HIS A 75 -2.09 -10.25 7.50
CA HIS A 75 -1.32 -9.33 8.32
C HIS A 75 -2.15 -8.41 9.21
N MET A 76 -3.48 -8.47 9.16
CA MET A 76 -4.36 -7.62 9.95
C MET A 76 -4.32 -7.91 11.45
N GLY A 77 -3.86 -9.10 11.85
CA GLY A 77 -3.86 -9.54 13.25
C GLY A 77 -5.26 -9.99 13.70
N ARG A 78 -5.44 -10.14 15.01
CA ARG A 78 -6.69 -10.62 15.63
C ARG A 78 -7.23 -9.61 16.62
N ILE A 79 -8.53 -9.35 16.56
CA ILE A 79 -9.22 -8.50 17.52
C ILE A 79 -9.60 -9.31 18.74
N ILE A 80 -9.20 -8.85 19.92
CA ILE A 80 -9.60 -9.40 21.21
C ILE A 80 -10.17 -8.30 22.10
N THR A 81 -11.03 -8.68 23.04
CA THR A 81 -11.39 -7.81 24.16
C THR A 81 -10.35 -7.97 25.26
N ASP A 82 -9.70 -6.87 25.64
CA ASP A 82 -8.74 -6.88 26.75
C ASP A 82 -9.47 -7.24 28.06
N PRO A 83 -9.13 -8.37 28.71
CA PRO A 83 -9.82 -8.80 29.93
C PRO A 83 -9.64 -7.81 31.10
N LYS A 84 -8.61 -6.96 31.07
CA LYS A 84 -8.35 -5.96 32.13
C LYS A 84 -9.10 -4.65 31.93
N THR A 85 -9.27 -4.23 30.68
CA THR A 85 -9.81 -2.88 30.37
C THR A 85 -11.18 -2.92 29.70
N GLY A 86 -11.63 -4.09 29.23
CA GLY A 86 -12.84 -4.25 28.44
C GLY A 86 -12.75 -3.62 27.04
N ARG A 87 -11.59 -3.07 26.65
CA ARG A 87 -11.40 -2.39 25.36
C ARG A 87 -10.95 -3.38 24.30
N LEU A 88 -11.39 -3.17 23.06
CA LEU A 88 -10.88 -3.91 21.91
C LEU A 88 -9.38 -3.63 21.73
N LYS A 89 -8.63 -4.66 21.37
CA LYS A 89 -7.22 -4.61 21.01
C LYS A 89 -6.97 -5.46 19.79
N ASN A 90 -6.07 -5.01 18.94
CA ASN A 90 -5.51 -5.81 17.87
C ASN A 90 -4.18 -6.41 18.33
N ILE A 91 -4.09 -7.73 18.33
CA ILE A 91 -2.90 -8.50 18.69
C ILE A 91 -2.39 -9.27 17.48
N GLU A 92 -1.11 -9.68 17.51
CA GLU A 92 -0.51 -10.54 16.48
C GLU A 92 -0.54 -9.95 15.06
N ARG A 93 -0.74 -8.63 14.93
CA ARG A 93 -0.64 -7.92 13.65
C ARG A 93 0.79 -7.99 13.10
N SER A 94 0.97 -8.61 11.94
CA SER A 94 2.28 -8.72 11.27
C SER A 94 2.55 -7.65 10.22
N CYS A 95 1.55 -6.82 9.87
CA CYS A 95 1.70 -5.79 8.84
C CYS A 95 2.82 -4.80 9.20
N TYR A 96 3.75 -4.62 8.26
CA TYR A 96 4.94 -3.79 8.43
C TYR A 96 4.65 -2.27 8.48
N VAL A 97 3.42 -1.85 8.15
CA VAL A 97 3.04 -0.43 8.13
C VAL A 97 2.86 0.09 9.55
N THR A 98 3.67 1.09 9.91
CA THR A 98 3.53 1.84 11.16
C THR A 98 2.46 2.93 11.02
N LEU A 99 1.30 2.71 11.65
CA LEU A 99 0.11 3.55 11.49
C LEU A 99 0.31 4.99 11.99
N MET A 100 1.15 5.19 13.02
CA MET A 100 1.45 6.51 13.59
C MET A 100 2.24 7.44 12.66
N HIS A 101 2.81 6.91 11.57
CA HIS A 101 3.54 7.70 10.59
C HIS A 101 2.61 8.10 9.44
N GLY A 102 2.91 7.68 8.21
CA GLY A 102 2.15 8.04 7.00
C GLY A 102 0.63 8.03 7.18
N PRO A 103 0.01 6.90 7.58
CA PRO A 103 -1.46 6.82 7.68
C PRO A 103 -2.05 7.87 8.62
N ARG A 104 -1.52 8.01 9.84
CA ARG A 104 -2.01 9.00 10.80
C ARG A 104 -1.80 10.44 10.33
N VAL A 105 -0.63 10.74 9.77
CA VAL A 105 -0.32 12.09 9.25
C VAL A 105 -1.27 12.49 8.12
N VAL A 106 -1.55 11.54 7.22
CA VAL A 106 -2.49 11.75 6.11
C VAL A 106 -3.92 11.87 6.63
N TRP A 107 -4.36 11.02 7.55
CA TRP A 107 -5.67 11.16 8.19
C TRP A 107 -5.85 12.52 8.85
N ASP A 108 -4.87 12.99 9.63
CA ASP A 108 -4.96 14.31 10.27
C ASP A 108 -4.99 15.44 9.23
N GLY A 109 -4.32 15.28 8.09
CA GLY A 109 -4.43 16.19 6.95
C GLY A 109 -5.83 16.24 6.35
N LEU A 110 -6.45 15.07 6.16
CA LEU A 110 -7.83 14.95 5.70
C LEU A 110 -8.79 15.70 6.63
N GLN A 111 -8.65 15.52 7.95
CA GLN A 111 -9.48 16.20 8.95
C GLN A 111 -9.28 17.72 8.95
N ARG A 112 -8.09 18.21 8.58
CA ARG A 112 -7.82 19.64 8.36
C ARG A 112 -8.37 20.18 7.04
N GLY A 113 -8.93 19.33 6.17
CA GLY A 113 -9.50 19.74 4.88
C GLY A 113 -8.47 20.17 3.83
N ILE A 114 -7.20 19.77 3.96
CA ILE A 114 -6.13 20.24 3.06
C ILE A 114 -6.05 19.49 1.73
N TYR A 115 -6.84 18.42 1.57
CA TYR A 115 -6.86 17.60 0.36
C TYR A 115 -8.16 17.87 -0.41
N PRO A 116 -8.12 18.66 -1.49
CA PRO A 116 -9.29 18.86 -2.32
C PRO A 116 -9.64 17.58 -3.08
N ASP A 117 -10.92 17.37 -3.35
CA ASP A 117 -11.41 16.27 -4.17
C ASP A 117 -11.08 16.50 -5.65
N MET A 118 -10.55 15.45 -6.30
CA MET A 118 -10.19 15.47 -7.70
C MET A 118 -10.93 14.37 -8.45
N THR A 119 -11.54 14.73 -9.57
CA THR A 119 -12.01 13.73 -10.54
C THR A 119 -10.83 12.90 -11.05
N PRO A 120 -11.02 11.62 -11.44
CA PRO A 120 -9.94 10.80 -12.00
C PRO A 120 -9.21 11.46 -13.19
N ALA A 121 -9.92 12.21 -14.03
CA ALA A 121 -9.31 12.93 -15.16
C ALA A 121 -8.35 14.06 -14.74
N LYS A 122 -8.66 14.78 -13.65
CA LYS A 122 -7.76 15.79 -13.06
C LYS A 122 -6.59 15.12 -12.35
N ALA A 123 -6.86 14.05 -11.59
CA ALA A 123 -5.82 13.26 -10.93
C ALA A 123 -4.80 12.73 -11.94
N ARG A 124 -5.24 12.22 -13.09
CA ARG A 124 -4.36 11.82 -14.20
C ARG A 124 -3.36 12.90 -14.62
N ARG A 125 -3.81 14.17 -14.69
CA ARG A 125 -2.94 15.30 -15.04
C ARG A 125 -1.97 15.64 -13.91
N LEU A 126 -2.43 15.60 -12.66
CA LEU A 126 -1.61 15.89 -11.48
C LEU A 126 -0.53 14.82 -11.23
N LEU A 127 -0.83 13.57 -11.56
CA LEU A 127 0.09 12.43 -11.41
C LEU A 127 0.96 12.21 -12.66
N ALA A 128 0.78 13.00 -13.71
CA ALA A 128 1.53 12.86 -14.95
C ALA A 128 3.03 12.97 -14.69
N ARG A 129 3.80 12.02 -15.23
CA ARG A 129 5.26 11.91 -15.11
C ARG A 129 5.81 11.76 -13.70
N LYS A 130 4.95 11.45 -12.73
CA LYS A 130 5.37 11.19 -11.35
C LYS A 130 5.77 9.72 -11.19
N ARG A 131 6.46 9.43 -10.09
CA ARG A 131 6.63 8.09 -9.56
C ARG A 131 5.64 7.91 -8.42
N CYS A 132 4.81 6.87 -8.47
CA CYS A 132 3.75 6.67 -7.48
C CYS A 132 3.90 5.33 -6.76
N ARG A 133 3.70 5.34 -5.44
CA ARG A 133 3.53 4.14 -4.63
C ARG A 133 2.05 3.97 -4.28
N ILE A 134 1.43 2.98 -4.90
CA ILE A 134 0.05 2.57 -4.65
C ILE A 134 0.03 1.68 -3.41
N GLY A 135 -0.97 1.86 -2.55
CA GLY A 135 -1.09 1.05 -1.33
C GLY A 135 0.03 1.34 -0.34
N ALA A 136 0.40 2.62 -0.14
CA ALA A 136 1.28 3.02 0.97
C ALA A 136 0.68 2.58 2.33
N TYR A 137 -0.65 2.52 2.38
CA TYR A 137 -1.47 1.78 3.34
C TYR A 137 -2.81 1.42 2.66
N GLY A 138 -3.40 0.29 3.06
CA GLY A 138 -4.58 -0.31 2.42
C GLY A 138 -4.27 -1.00 1.09
N ASP A 139 -5.17 -1.87 0.65
CA ASP A 139 -5.03 -2.70 -0.54
C ASP A 139 -5.69 -2.04 -1.77
N PRO A 140 -4.99 -1.91 -2.92
CA PRO A 140 -5.55 -1.36 -4.15
C PRO A 140 -6.85 -2.03 -4.62
N GLY A 141 -7.06 -3.30 -4.29
CA GLY A 141 -8.27 -4.05 -4.60
C GLY A 141 -9.52 -3.66 -3.80
N ALA A 142 -9.38 -2.78 -2.80
CA ALA A 142 -10.52 -2.15 -2.13
C ALA A 142 -11.17 -1.04 -2.98
N VAL A 143 -10.48 -0.55 -4.01
CA VAL A 143 -10.90 0.60 -4.82
C VAL A 143 -11.37 0.10 -6.20
N PRO A 144 -12.42 0.68 -6.81
CA PRO A 144 -12.85 0.29 -8.15
C PRO A 144 -11.70 0.40 -9.17
N ILE A 145 -11.43 -0.67 -9.93
CA ILE A 145 -10.29 -0.75 -10.86
C ILE A 145 -10.21 0.43 -11.85
N LYS A 146 -11.37 0.95 -12.28
CA LYS A 146 -11.48 2.09 -13.19
C LYS A 146 -10.80 3.37 -12.64
N ILE A 147 -10.74 3.54 -11.32
CA ILE A 147 -10.04 4.67 -10.70
C ILE A 147 -8.55 4.60 -11.02
N TRP A 148 -7.95 3.41 -10.90
CA TRP A 148 -6.53 3.19 -11.22
C TRP A 148 -6.25 3.35 -12.71
N GLN A 149 -7.08 2.73 -13.56
CA GLN A 149 -6.96 2.80 -15.02
C GLN A 149 -6.97 4.23 -15.56
N VAL A 150 -7.81 5.11 -15.00
CA VAL A 150 -7.85 6.51 -15.43
C VAL A 150 -6.75 7.34 -14.78
N ALA A 151 -6.58 7.27 -13.46
CA ALA A 151 -5.70 8.17 -12.73
C ALA A 151 -4.21 7.91 -12.99
N LEU A 152 -3.83 6.66 -13.25
CA LEU A 152 -2.42 6.26 -13.39
C LEU A 152 -1.92 6.26 -14.84
N GLN A 153 -2.77 6.58 -15.81
CA GLN A 153 -2.47 6.46 -17.24
C GLN A 153 -1.20 7.23 -17.68
N LEU A 154 -0.90 8.37 -17.04
CA LEU A 154 0.25 9.22 -17.37
C LEU A 154 1.37 9.18 -16.34
N VAL A 155 1.28 8.32 -15.33
CA VAL A 155 2.35 8.12 -14.33
C VAL A 155 3.55 7.48 -15.03
N ASP A 156 4.78 7.90 -14.75
CA ASP A 156 5.95 7.29 -15.40
C ASP A 156 6.24 5.93 -14.78
N GLU A 157 6.24 5.86 -13.45
CA GLU A 157 6.71 4.68 -12.71
C GLU A 157 5.83 4.37 -11.51
N LEU A 158 5.65 3.08 -11.24
CA LEU A 158 4.78 2.58 -10.19
C LEU A 158 5.52 1.64 -9.24
N THR A 159 5.06 1.62 -8.00
CA THR A 159 5.24 0.49 -7.09
C THR A 159 3.91 0.18 -6.42
N GLY A 160 3.57 -1.09 -6.26
CA GLY A 160 2.33 -1.47 -5.61
C GLY A 160 2.25 -2.96 -5.36
N TYR A 161 1.52 -3.33 -4.31
CA TYR A 161 1.25 -4.72 -3.96
C TYR A 161 -0.22 -4.87 -3.61
N THR A 162 -0.78 -6.05 -3.89
CA THR A 162 -2.15 -6.40 -3.50
C THR A 162 -2.18 -7.85 -3.02
N HIS A 163 -2.85 -8.12 -1.90
CA HIS A 163 -3.25 -9.48 -1.50
C HIS A 163 -4.54 -9.92 -2.20
N ARG A 164 -5.26 -8.99 -2.85
CA ARG A 164 -6.50 -9.26 -3.58
C ARG A 164 -6.26 -9.67 -5.05
N TRP A 165 -5.11 -10.25 -5.34
CA TRP A 165 -4.71 -10.65 -6.69
C TRP A 165 -5.55 -11.82 -7.24
N ARG A 166 -6.21 -12.59 -6.36
CA ARG A 166 -7.14 -13.66 -6.76
C ARG A 166 -8.46 -13.10 -7.28
N GLU A 167 -8.94 -12.02 -6.66
CA GLU A 167 -10.24 -11.41 -6.91
C GLU A 167 -10.19 -10.32 -7.99
N VAL A 168 -9.06 -9.63 -8.13
CA VAL A 168 -8.90 -8.49 -9.04
C VAL A 168 -7.66 -8.65 -9.91
N PRO A 169 -7.68 -9.58 -10.90
CA PRO A 169 -6.52 -9.87 -11.74
C PRO A 169 -6.02 -8.68 -12.56
N GLU A 170 -6.89 -7.72 -12.87
CA GLU A 170 -6.55 -6.48 -13.59
C GLU A 170 -5.53 -5.62 -12.83
N LEU A 171 -5.38 -5.80 -11.51
CA LEU A 171 -4.35 -5.11 -10.74
C LEU A 171 -2.92 -5.52 -11.13
N ALA A 172 -2.72 -6.62 -11.87
CA ALA A 172 -1.41 -7.02 -12.37
C ALA A 172 -0.75 -5.92 -13.24
N GLU A 173 -1.57 -5.06 -13.87
CA GLU A 173 -1.09 -3.89 -14.61
C GLU A 173 -0.30 -2.93 -13.70
N PHE A 174 -0.76 -2.71 -12.47
CA PHE A 174 -0.26 -1.66 -11.57
C PHE A 174 0.53 -2.19 -10.37
N CYS A 175 0.30 -3.45 -9.98
CA CYS A 175 0.78 -4.04 -8.74
C CYS A 175 1.41 -5.42 -8.99
N MET A 176 2.30 -5.80 -8.08
CA MET A 176 2.71 -7.19 -7.93
C MET A 176 1.75 -7.90 -6.96
N ALA A 177 1.59 -9.22 -7.13
CA ALA A 177 0.87 -10.01 -6.13
C ALA A 177 1.70 -10.06 -4.84
N SER A 178 1.09 -9.65 -3.72
CA SER A 178 1.65 -9.86 -2.40
C SER A 178 1.40 -11.30 -2.00
N CYS A 179 2.48 -12.05 -1.74
CA CYS A 179 2.41 -13.46 -1.40
C CYS A 179 3.13 -13.70 -0.06
N ASP A 180 2.61 -14.62 0.72
CA ASP A 180 3.14 -15.00 2.04
C ASP A 180 3.64 -16.45 2.05
N SER A 181 3.55 -17.16 0.92
CA SER A 181 4.12 -18.49 0.72
C SER A 181 4.62 -18.71 -0.71
N GLU A 182 5.43 -19.76 -0.91
CA GLU A 182 5.86 -20.17 -2.26
C GLU A 182 4.68 -20.71 -3.08
N ALA A 183 3.72 -21.40 -2.45
CA ALA A 183 2.51 -21.88 -3.10
C ALA A 183 1.67 -20.72 -3.68
N GLU A 184 1.47 -19.67 -2.89
CA GLU A 184 0.82 -18.44 -3.37
C GLU A 184 1.56 -17.81 -4.54
N ARG A 185 2.89 -17.76 -4.47
CA ARG A 185 3.70 -17.25 -5.57
C ARG A 185 3.45 -18.04 -6.85
N VAL A 186 3.45 -19.37 -6.80
CA VAL A 186 3.17 -20.21 -7.97
C VAL A 186 1.77 -19.91 -8.53
N MET A 187 0.76 -19.81 -7.65
CA MET A 187 -0.62 -19.51 -8.03
C MET A 187 -0.80 -18.11 -8.64
N ALA A 188 -0.12 -17.10 -8.10
CA ALA A 188 -0.18 -15.74 -8.60
C ALA A 188 0.48 -15.63 -9.98
N LYS A 189 1.63 -16.30 -10.17
CA LYS A 189 2.31 -16.38 -11.48
C LYS A 189 1.46 -17.08 -12.53
N ALA A 190 0.79 -18.17 -12.17
CA ALA A 190 -0.14 -18.85 -13.06
C ALA A 190 -1.31 -17.95 -13.51
N ARG A 191 -1.63 -16.91 -12.73
CA ARG A 191 -2.62 -15.87 -13.07
C ARG A 191 -2.01 -14.63 -13.73
N GLY A 192 -0.75 -14.69 -14.13
CA GLY A 192 -0.07 -13.63 -14.85
C GLY A 192 0.57 -12.54 -13.99
N PHE A 193 0.56 -12.65 -12.66
CA PHE A 193 1.23 -11.67 -11.80
C PHE A 193 2.74 -11.91 -11.72
N ARG A 194 3.51 -10.81 -11.60
CA ARG A 194 4.80 -10.84 -10.91
C ARG A 194 4.57 -10.81 -9.41
N THR A 195 5.43 -11.45 -8.62
CA THR A 195 5.16 -11.65 -7.18
C THR A 195 6.15 -10.93 -6.27
N TYR A 196 5.64 -10.29 -5.22
CA TYR A 196 6.41 -9.81 -4.09
C TYR A 196 6.13 -10.73 -2.90
N ARG A 197 7.09 -11.59 -2.56
CA ARG A 197 6.90 -12.60 -1.51
C ARG A 197 7.58 -12.21 -0.20
N VAL A 198 6.82 -12.16 0.88
CA VAL A 198 7.37 -12.07 2.23
C VAL A 198 7.78 -13.46 2.71
N ARG A 199 8.98 -13.58 3.29
CA ARG A 199 9.50 -14.85 3.81
C ARG A 199 9.92 -14.72 5.28
N PRO A 200 9.91 -15.80 6.07
CA PRO A 200 10.56 -15.84 7.37
C PRO A 200 12.03 -15.45 7.29
N LYS A 201 12.55 -14.90 8.40
CA LYS A 201 13.96 -14.53 8.51
C LYS A 201 14.87 -15.75 8.29
N GLY A 202 15.84 -15.64 7.40
CA GLY A 202 16.79 -16.71 7.09
C GLY A 202 16.29 -17.78 6.10
N GLU A 203 15.02 -17.76 5.69
CA GLU A 203 14.52 -18.67 4.65
C GLU A 203 15.15 -18.35 3.29
N ALA A 204 15.63 -19.33 2.52
CA ALA A 204 16.19 -19.03 1.20
C ALA A 204 15.14 -18.44 0.23
N LYS A 205 15.60 -17.59 -0.71
CA LYS A 205 14.75 -17.19 -1.85
C LYS A 205 14.49 -18.39 -2.76
N ALA A 206 13.35 -18.40 -3.43
CA ALA A 206 13.04 -19.39 -4.45
C ALA A 206 13.75 -19.07 -5.78
N ASN A 207 13.78 -20.05 -6.68
CA ASN A 207 14.30 -19.85 -8.04
C ASN A 207 13.45 -18.80 -8.79
N GLY A 208 14.12 -17.86 -9.45
CA GLY A 208 13.48 -16.74 -10.16
C GLY A 208 13.10 -15.53 -9.28
N GLU A 209 13.32 -15.60 -7.96
CA GLU A 209 13.21 -14.45 -7.07
C GLU A 209 14.54 -13.69 -6.97
N GLY A 210 14.47 -12.37 -6.88
CA GLY A 210 15.53 -11.48 -6.43
C GLY A 210 15.22 -10.91 -5.05
N HIS A 211 16.24 -10.71 -4.22
CA HIS A 211 16.07 -9.99 -2.96
C HIS A 211 15.67 -8.53 -3.21
N CYS A 212 14.78 -8.00 -2.38
CA CYS A 212 14.41 -6.60 -2.39
C CYS A 212 15.65 -5.73 -2.07
N PRO A 213 16.16 -4.92 -3.01
CA PRO A 213 17.36 -4.11 -2.77
C PRO A 213 17.19 -3.04 -1.68
N ALA A 214 15.95 -2.61 -1.42
CA ALA A 214 15.61 -1.69 -0.33
C ALA A 214 15.46 -2.39 1.05
N GLY A 215 15.58 -3.71 1.08
CA GLY A 215 15.47 -4.52 2.29
C GLY A 215 16.72 -4.42 3.17
N ALA A 216 16.56 -4.69 4.46
CA ALA A 216 17.68 -4.72 5.41
C ALA A 216 18.69 -5.84 5.07
N GLU A 217 18.20 -6.98 4.56
CA GLU A 217 19.01 -8.10 4.09
C GLU A 217 19.98 -7.74 2.95
N MET A 218 19.65 -6.68 2.19
CA MET A 218 20.50 -6.13 1.12
C MET A 218 21.21 -4.84 1.55
N GLY A 219 21.29 -4.56 2.86
CA GLY A 219 21.94 -3.35 3.39
C GLY A 219 21.23 -2.05 3.03
N LYS A 220 19.94 -2.09 2.63
CA LYS A 220 19.18 -0.92 2.13
C LYS A 220 19.89 -0.22 0.96
N ALA A 221 20.44 -1.00 0.04
CA ALA A 221 21.30 -0.53 -1.05
C ALA A 221 20.69 0.57 -1.94
N ILE A 222 19.36 0.63 -2.07
CA ILE A 222 18.67 1.61 -2.92
C ILE A 222 17.26 1.89 -2.40
N GLN A 223 16.77 3.11 -2.65
CA GLN A 223 15.39 3.51 -2.33
C GLN A 223 14.40 3.06 -3.42
N CYS A 224 13.14 2.83 -3.05
CA CYS A 224 12.11 2.38 -4.00
C CYS A 224 11.95 3.32 -5.20
N ALA A 225 12.07 4.65 -5.00
CA ALA A 225 11.98 5.68 -6.04
C ALA A 225 12.97 5.49 -7.18
N TYR A 226 14.08 4.80 -6.94
CA TYR A 226 15.11 4.54 -7.95
C TYR A 226 15.13 3.08 -8.40
N CYS A 227 14.63 2.16 -7.56
CA CYS A 227 14.59 0.73 -7.87
C CYS A 227 13.44 0.37 -8.81
N LEU A 228 12.20 0.76 -8.48
CA LEU A 228 11.00 0.64 -9.34
C LEU A 228 10.65 -0.76 -9.86
N LEU A 229 11.28 -1.81 -9.32
CA LEU A 229 11.00 -3.19 -9.72
C LEU A 229 9.56 -3.62 -9.43
N CYS A 230 8.87 -2.93 -8.50
CA CYS A 230 7.57 -3.35 -7.98
C CYS A 230 6.34 -2.77 -8.68
N GLY A 231 6.47 -2.33 -9.94
CA GLY A 231 5.41 -1.64 -10.69
C GLY A 231 4.46 -2.52 -11.51
N GLY A 232 4.24 -3.78 -11.11
CA GLY A 232 3.40 -4.71 -11.89
C GLY A 232 3.93 -4.94 -13.32
N HIS A 233 3.03 -5.07 -14.30
CA HIS A 233 3.37 -5.22 -15.72
C HIS A 233 3.91 -3.95 -16.37
N ARG A 234 3.70 -2.78 -15.75
CA ARG A 234 4.23 -1.51 -16.23
C ARG A 234 5.71 -1.32 -15.93
N SER A 235 6.27 -2.10 -15.01
CA SER A 235 7.71 -2.14 -14.75
C SER A 235 8.42 -2.97 -15.83
N GLY A 236 9.55 -2.48 -16.35
CA GLY A 236 10.44 -3.27 -17.21
C GLY A 236 11.14 -4.44 -16.49
N GLY A 237 10.99 -4.55 -15.16
CA GLY A 237 11.52 -5.66 -14.38
C GLY A 237 10.87 -7.00 -14.74
N LYS A 238 11.67 -8.07 -14.74
CA LYS A 238 11.20 -9.45 -15.02
C LYS A 238 11.24 -10.37 -13.80
N ALA A 239 11.97 -9.99 -12.75
CA ALA A 239 12.15 -10.82 -11.57
C ALA A 239 10.92 -10.76 -10.66
N ASP A 240 10.62 -11.88 -10.01
CA ASP A 240 9.86 -11.83 -8.76
C ASP A 240 10.75 -11.23 -7.68
N ILE A 241 10.17 -10.60 -6.67
CA ILE A 241 10.91 -9.97 -5.59
C ILE A 241 10.55 -10.67 -4.29
N THR A 242 11.53 -10.87 -3.41
CA THR A 242 11.28 -11.37 -2.05
C THR A 242 11.93 -10.48 -1.01
N ILE A 243 11.39 -10.50 0.20
CA ILE A 243 11.97 -9.83 1.36
C ILE A 243 11.69 -10.65 2.62
N GLU A 244 12.60 -10.62 3.58
CA GLU A 244 12.28 -11.08 4.94
C GLU A 244 11.18 -10.24 5.60
N ALA A 245 10.36 -10.91 6.41
CA ALA A 245 9.42 -10.29 7.32
C ALA A 245 10.14 -9.22 8.16
N HIS A 246 9.59 -8.01 8.18
CA HIS A 246 10.25 -6.85 8.76
C HIS A 246 9.25 -5.85 9.36
N GLY A 247 9.78 -4.85 10.06
CA GLY A 247 8.98 -3.91 10.82
C GLY A 247 8.58 -4.48 12.18
N THR A 248 7.75 -3.73 12.91
CA THR A 248 7.40 -4.03 14.32
C THR A 248 6.57 -5.31 14.46
N GLY A 249 5.85 -5.70 13.41
CA GLY A 249 5.01 -6.91 13.37
C GLY A 249 5.73 -8.18 12.93
N ALA A 250 7.00 -8.11 12.53
CA ALA A 250 7.70 -9.23 11.88
C ALA A 250 7.67 -10.55 12.67
N LYS A 251 7.70 -10.47 14.00
CA LYS A 251 7.64 -11.64 14.90
C LYS A 251 6.30 -12.40 14.86
N HIS A 252 5.27 -11.79 14.29
CA HIS A 252 3.94 -12.38 14.12
C HIS A 252 3.69 -12.82 12.67
N PHE A 253 4.72 -12.77 11.82
CA PHE A 253 4.57 -13.25 10.45
C PHE A 253 4.38 -14.77 10.47
N GLU A 254 3.28 -15.19 9.85
CA GLU A 254 2.97 -16.58 9.58
C GLU A 254 2.83 -16.73 8.07
N LYS A 255 3.29 -17.86 7.54
CA LYS A 255 3.04 -18.17 6.13
C LYS A 255 1.55 -18.44 5.94
N GLU A 256 1.00 -17.99 4.82
CA GLU A 256 -0.32 -18.46 4.43
C GLU A 256 -0.30 -19.97 4.20
N ALA A 257 -1.27 -20.68 4.78
CA ALA A 257 -1.46 -22.10 4.54
C ALA A 257 -1.83 -22.33 3.06
N ALA A 258 -1.28 -23.38 2.46
CA ALA A 258 -1.51 -23.73 1.06
C ALA A 258 -2.95 -24.18 0.79
#